data_AF-A0A3C1XCQ5-F1
#
_entry.id   AF-A0A3C1XCQ5-F1
#
_cell.length_a   1.000
_cell.length_b   1.000
_cell.length_c   1.000
_cell.angle_alpha   90.00
_cell.angle_beta   90.00
_cell.angle_gamma   90.00
#
_symmetry.space_group_name_H-M   'P 1'
#
loop_
_entity.id
_entity.type
_entity.pdbx_description
1 polymer ?
#
loop_
_entity_poly.entity_id
_entity_poly.type
_entity_poly.pdbx_seq_one_letter_code
_entity_poly.pdbx_strand_id
1 'polypeptide(L)'
;HFPAANAIISLIILLLTAEFVAADAHAVLFSGILGIVTFMLVNGFGEMMTEHLPKHATGEATYAVGRAAFSLFMYLEVIDASFSFDGVIGAFAITSDPIIILLGLGVIGAMFVRSLTLYLVEKGTLNELVYLEHGAHWAILTLAILILASIRWEIGEAVTGLLGGLIIVLSFISSGLYNRTH
;
A
#
# COMPACT_ATOMS: atom_id res chain seq x y z
N HIS A 1 10.80 14.39 -19.91
CA HIS A 1 9.71 13.77 -19.13
C HIS A 1 8.68 14.85 -18.87
N PHE A 2 7.40 14.64 -19.20
CA PHE A 2 6.33 15.57 -18.83
C PHE A 2 5.90 15.26 -17.39
N PRO A 3 6.35 15.99 -16.36
CA PRO A 3 5.96 15.73 -14.97
C PRO A 3 4.43 15.81 -14.78
N ALA A 4 3.75 16.60 -15.62
CA ALA A 4 2.29 16.74 -15.61
C ALA A 4 1.53 15.55 -16.22
N ALA A 5 2.17 14.65 -16.97
CA ALA A 5 1.46 13.56 -17.67
C ALA A 5 0.75 12.63 -16.67
N ASN A 6 1.40 12.29 -15.57
CA ASN A 6 0.82 11.42 -14.53
C ASN A 6 -0.39 12.10 -13.89
N ALA A 7 -0.29 13.38 -13.52
CA ALA A 7 -1.40 14.12 -12.93
C ALA A 7 -2.59 14.23 -13.90
N ILE A 8 -2.34 14.49 -15.19
CA ILE A 8 -3.38 14.58 -16.21
C ILE A 8 -4.08 13.23 -16.39
N ILE A 9 -3.32 12.13 -16.49
CA ILE A 9 -3.88 10.78 -16.62
C ILE A 9 -4.74 10.44 -15.39
N SER A 10 -4.23 10.72 -14.19
CA SER A 10 -4.97 10.50 -12.94
C SER A 10 -6.26 11.30 -12.88
N LEU A 11 -6.25 12.57 -13.31
CA LEU A 11 -7.44 13.41 -13.36
C LEU A 11 -8.47 12.92 -14.38
N ILE A 12 -8.03 12.46 -15.56
CA ILE A 12 -8.93 11.89 -16.57
C ILE A 12 -9.59 10.62 -16.04
N ILE A 13 -8.81 9.71 -15.46
CA ILE A 13 -9.34 8.47 -14.88
C ILE A 13 -10.30 8.79 -13.74
N LEU A 14 -9.97 9.75 -12.87
CA LEU A 14 -10.83 10.17 -11.77
C LEU A 14 -12.17 10.72 -12.28
N LEU A 15 -12.14 11.56 -13.32
CA LEU A 15 -13.35 12.12 -13.91
C LEU A 15 -14.24 11.03 -14.51
N LEU A 16 -13.65 10.10 -15.28
CA LEU A 16 -14.38 8.97 -15.84
C LEU A 16 -15.00 8.09 -14.75
N THR A 17 -14.25 7.85 -13.66
CA THR A 17 -14.74 7.02 -12.55
C THR A 17 -15.88 7.73 -11.80
N ALA A 18 -15.77 9.04 -11.58
CA ALA A 18 -16.80 9.83 -10.94
C ALA A 18 -18.09 9.92 -11.75
N GLU A 19 -18.00 9.97 -13.09
CA GLU A 19 -19.17 10.13 -13.96
C GLU A 19 -19.87 8.81 -14.28
N PHE A 20 -19.10 7.74 -14.54
CA PHE A 20 -19.65 6.47 -15.01
C PHE A 20 -19.84 5.40 -13.92
N VAL A 21 -19.15 5.52 -12.78
CA VAL A 21 -19.11 4.45 -11.76
C VAL A 21 -19.66 4.92 -10.41
N ALA A 22 -19.36 6.15 -9.99
CA ALA A 22 -19.69 6.63 -8.65
C ALA A 22 -21.19 6.87 -8.43
N ALA A 23 -21.71 6.35 -7.31
CA ALA A 23 -23.05 6.71 -6.82
C ALA A 23 -23.09 8.15 -6.25
N ASP A 24 -22.02 8.57 -5.60
CA ASP A 24 -21.78 9.94 -5.14
C ASP A 24 -20.50 10.49 -5.80
N ALA A 25 -20.69 11.22 -6.90
CA ALA A 25 -19.59 11.83 -7.64
C ALA A 25 -18.81 12.86 -6.80
N HIS A 26 -19.47 13.57 -5.87
CA HIS A 26 -18.79 14.57 -5.06
C HIS A 26 -17.80 13.92 -4.09
N ALA A 27 -18.21 12.84 -3.41
CA ALA A 27 -17.33 12.11 -2.49
C ALA A 27 -16.11 11.51 -3.21
N VAL A 28 -16.31 10.94 -4.41
CA VAL A 28 -15.22 10.35 -5.20
C VAL A 28 -14.28 11.42 -5.75
N LEU A 29 -14.81 12.52 -6.29
CA LEU A 29 -13.98 13.63 -6.77
C LEU A 29 -13.19 14.29 -5.63
N PHE A 30 -13.84 14.54 -4.49
CA PHE A 30 -13.21 15.17 -3.34
C PHE A 30 -12.06 14.32 -2.78
N SER A 31 -12.31 13.03 -2.54
CA SER A 31 -11.28 12.10 -2.05
C SER A 31 -10.17 11.87 -3.08
N GLY A 32 -10.52 11.75 -4.37
CA GLY A 32 -9.54 11.59 -5.45
C GLY A 32 -8.64 12.80 -5.64
N ILE A 33 -9.19 14.03 -5.58
CA ILE A 33 -8.40 15.26 -5.63
C ILE A 33 -7.46 15.34 -4.43
N LEU A 34 -7.93 15.04 -3.22
CA LEU A 34 -7.08 14.99 -2.03
C LEU A 34 -5.92 13.97 -2.19
N GLY A 35 -6.20 12.80 -2.76
CA GLY A 35 -5.17 11.81 -3.06
C GLY A 35 -4.12 12.31 -4.05
N ILE A 36 -4.55 12.97 -5.13
CA ILE A 36 -3.64 13.59 -6.11
C ILE A 36 -2.81 14.70 -5.46
N VAL A 37 -3.42 15.54 -4.62
CA VAL A 37 -2.70 16.59 -3.86
C VAL A 37 -1.64 15.97 -2.95
N THR A 38 -1.98 14.93 -2.18
CA THR A 38 -1.00 14.22 -1.33
C THR A 38 0.14 13.64 -2.15
N PHE A 39 -0.15 12.99 -3.28
CA PHE A 39 0.87 12.47 -4.20
C PHE A 39 1.79 13.58 -4.72
N MET A 40 1.24 14.73 -5.11
CA MET A 40 2.01 15.88 -5.58
C MET A 40 2.85 16.49 -4.46
N LEU A 41 2.35 16.54 -3.22
CA LEU A 41 3.11 17.04 -2.08
C LEU A 41 4.30 16.13 -1.74
N VAL A 42 4.10 14.81 -1.70
CA VAL A 42 5.18 13.85 -1.42
C VAL A 42 6.25 13.90 -2.50
N ASN A 43 5.87 13.92 -3.77
CA ASN A 43 6.83 14.02 -4.88
C ASN A 43 7.50 15.40 -4.95
N GLY A 44 6.74 16.47 -4.81
CA GLY A 44 7.25 17.84 -4.81
C GLY A 44 8.23 18.11 -3.67
N PHE A 45 8.01 17.51 -2.49
CA PHE A 45 8.99 17.55 -1.40
C PHE A 45 10.31 16.86 -1.79
N GLY A 46 10.24 15.71 -2.47
CA GLY A 46 11.41 15.02 -3.02
C GLY A 46 12.18 15.86 -4.06
N GLU A 47 11.46 16.56 -4.94
CA GLU A 47 12.03 17.44 -5.97
C GLU A 47 12.64 18.73 -5.39
N MET A 48 11.93 19.43 -4.49
CA MET A 48 12.40 20.67 -3.84
C MET A 48 13.73 20.47 -3.13
N MET A 49 13.86 19.35 -2.44
CA MET A 49 15.10 19.01 -1.79
C MET A 49 16.24 18.88 -2.86
N THR A 50 15.93 18.46 -4.11
CA THR A 50 16.89 18.18 -5.22
C THR A 50 17.30 19.39 -6.01
N GLU A 51 16.48 20.42 -6.01
CA GLU A 51 16.74 21.66 -6.73
C GLU A 51 17.75 22.57 -6.02
N HIS A 52 17.83 22.52 -4.68
CA HIS A 52 18.66 23.43 -3.86
C HIS A 52 20.16 23.07 -3.77
N LEU A 53 20.69 22.28 -4.72
CA LEU A 53 22.11 21.93 -4.72
C LEU A 53 22.94 22.97 -5.52
N PRO A 54 23.87 23.72 -4.90
CA PRO A 54 24.88 24.45 -5.65
C PRO A 54 25.77 23.45 -6.38
N LYS A 55 25.85 23.56 -7.71
CA LYS A 55 26.45 22.59 -8.65
C LYS A 55 27.97 22.32 -8.48
N HIS A 56 28.64 22.86 -7.46
CA HIS A 56 30.10 22.86 -7.34
C HIS A 56 30.58 22.54 -5.92
N ALA A 57 30.43 21.30 -5.44
CA ALA A 57 31.24 20.79 -4.33
C ALA A 57 31.37 19.25 -4.34
N THR A 58 32.59 18.75 -4.16
CA THR A 58 32.99 17.32 -4.17
C THR A 58 32.33 16.41 -3.13
N GLY A 59 31.40 16.91 -2.31
CA GLY A 59 30.49 16.13 -1.44
C GLY A 59 29.15 15.74 -2.08
N GLU A 60 28.93 16.10 -3.36
CA GLU A 60 27.69 15.94 -4.12
C GLU A 60 27.14 14.51 -4.20
N ALA A 61 28.00 13.50 -4.36
CA ALA A 61 27.55 12.11 -4.43
C ALA A 61 26.91 11.67 -3.10
N THR A 62 27.51 12.03 -1.96
CA THR A 62 27.00 11.68 -0.64
C THR A 62 25.71 12.41 -0.31
N TYR A 63 25.58 13.69 -0.70
CA TYR A 63 24.36 14.47 -0.45
C TYR A 63 23.20 14.05 -1.38
N ALA A 64 23.48 13.75 -2.65
CA ALA A 64 22.47 13.20 -3.57
C ALA A 64 21.98 11.82 -3.13
N VAL A 65 22.89 10.94 -2.70
CA VAL A 65 22.56 9.60 -2.17
C VAL A 65 21.76 9.71 -0.87
N GLY A 66 22.17 10.58 0.06
CA GLY A 66 21.45 10.77 1.33
C GLY A 66 20.01 11.25 1.13
N ARG A 67 19.75 12.02 0.08
CA ARG A 67 18.42 12.52 -0.21
C ARG A 67 17.53 11.56 -0.98
N ALA A 68 18.09 10.78 -1.90
CA ALA A 68 17.38 9.65 -2.50
C ALA A 68 17.00 8.61 -1.42
N ALA A 69 17.88 8.37 -0.45
CA ALA A 69 17.58 7.52 0.70
C ALA A 69 16.47 8.12 1.58
N PHE A 70 16.48 9.44 1.83
CA PHE A 70 15.42 10.10 2.60
C PHE A 70 14.05 10.08 1.90
N SER A 71 13.99 10.33 0.59
CA SER A 71 12.72 10.25 -0.16
C SER A 71 12.18 8.83 -0.20
N LEU A 72 13.06 7.84 -0.35
CA LEU A 72 12.69 6.43 -0.28
C LEU A 72 12.19 6.06 1.13
N PHE A 73 12.85 6.57 2.17
CA PHE A 73 12.41 6.38 3.55
C PHE A 73 11.00 6.93 3.79
N MET A 74 10.75 8.20 3.42
CA MET A 74 9.42 8.80 3.51
C MET A 74 8.37 8.01 2.71
N TYR A 75 8.70 7.53 1.51
CA TYR A 75 7.80 6.72 0.70
C TYR A 75 7.44 5.38 1.39
N LEU A 76 8.43 4.70 1.97
CA LEU A 76 8.20 3.44 2.68
C LEU A 76 7.39 3.62 3.96
N GLU A 77 7.67 4.67 4.74
CA GLU A 77 6.90 5.01 5.95
C GLU A 77 5.45 5.38 5.62
N VAL A 78 5.20 6.09 4.51
CA VAL A 78 3.83 6.39 4.06
C VAL A 78 3.07 5.10 3.68
N ILE A 79 3.74 4.14 3.05
CA ILE A 79 3.14 2.83 2.76
C ILE A 79 2.82 2.07 4.06
N ASP A 80 3.75 2.03 5.01
CA ASP A 80 3.55 1.36 6.30
C ASP A 80 2.44 2.05 7.14
N ALA A 81 2.39 3.38 7.13
CA ALA A 81 1.32 4.16 7.74
C ALA A 81 -0.05 3.89 7.08
N SER A 82 -0.08 3.74 5.76
CA SER A 82 -1.32 3.42 5.03
C SER A 82 -1.82 2.01 5.35
N PHE A 83 -0.91 1.03 5.44
CA PHE A 83 -1.27 -0.34 5.82
C PHE A 83 -1.71 -0.46 7.28
N SER A 84 -1.07 0.27 8.20
CA SER A 84 -1.51 0.31 9.60
C SER A 84 -2.84 1.04 9.77
N PHE A 85 -3.11 2.08 8.97
CA PHE A 85 -4.39 2.79 8.97
C PHE A 85 -5.55 1.90 8.49
N ASP A 86 -5.35 1.11 7.43
CA ASP A 86 -6.34 0.13 6.94
C ASP A 86 -6.66 -0.91 8.03
N GLY A 87 -5.65 -1.38 8.78
CA GLY A 87 -5.84 -2.27 9.92
C GLY A 87 -6.66 -1.65 11.06
N VAL A 88 -6.51 -0.35 11.32
CA VAL A 88 -7.30 0.37 12.34
C VAL A 88 -8.74 0.58 11.88
N ILE A 89 -8.96 0.96 10.61
CA ILE A 89 -10.32 1.09 10.03
C ILE A 89 -11.04 -0.26 10.09
N GLY A 90 -10.39 -1.35 9.68
CA GLY A 90 -10.98 -2.69 9.76
C GLY A 90 -11.29 -3.11 11.21
N ALA A 91 -10.48 -2.71 12.19
CA ALA A 91 -10.76 -2.97 13.60
C ALA A 91 -12.01 -2.22 14.11
N PHE A 92 -12.30 -1.03 13.56
CA PHE A 92 -13.51 -0.27 13.87
C PHE A 92 -14.80 -0.98 13.40
N ALA A 93 -14.72 -1.89 12.43
CA ALA A 93 -15.85 -2.72 12.05
C ALA A 93 -16.27 -3.73 13.14
N ILE A 94 -15.36 -4.07 14.07
CA ILE A 94 -15.61 -5.04 15.15
C ILE A 94 -15.92 -4.32 16.47
N THR A 95 -15.17 -3.26 16.80
CA THR A 95 -15.33 -2.53 18.06
C THR A 95 -15.05 -1.05 17.89
N SER A 96 -15.79 -0.21 18.59
CA SER A 96 -15.58 1.25 18.59
C SER A 96 -14.70 1.75 19.72
N ASP A 97 -14.20 0.86 20.59
CA ASP A 97 -13.33 1.24 21.71
C ASP A 97 -11.87 1.41 21.24
N PRO A 98 -11.35 2.66 21.20
CA PRO A 98 -9.99 2.92 20.73
C PRO A 98 -8.92 2.28 21.60
N ILE A 99 -9.20 2.01 22.88
CA ILE A 99 -8.25 1.36 23.80
C ILE A 99 -8.07 -0.11 23.40
N ILE A 100 -9.16 -0.79 23.06
CA ILE A 100 -9.11 -2.20 22.62
C ILE A 100 -8.37 -2.31 21.28
N ILE A 101 -8.64 -1.41 20.34
CA ILE A 101 -7.94 -1.37 19.05
C ILE A 101 -6.44 -1.12 19.23
N LEU A 102 -6.07 -0.17 20.09
CA LEU A 102 -4.66 0.15 20.37
C LEU A 102 -3.93 -1.05 21.01
N LEU A 103 -4.55 -1.73 21.97
CA LEU A 103 -3.96 -2.92 22.60
C LEU A 103 -3.82 -4.08 21.60
N GLY A 104 -4.86 -4.31 20.80
CA GLY A 104 -4.92 -5.39 19.82
C GLY A 104 -3.94 -5.18 18.66
N LEU A 105 -4.08 -4.08 17.91
CA LEU A 105 -3.28 -3.83 16.72
C LEU A 105 -1.91 -3.21 17.06
N GLY A 106 -1.85 -2.31 18.04
CA GLY A 106 -0.63 -1.59 18.40
C GLY A 106 0.35 -2.44 19.21
N VAL A 107 -0.05 -2.93 20.39
CA VAL A 107 0.88 -3.68 21.26
C VAL A 107 1.09 -5.10 20.75
N ILE A 108 0.00 -5.83 20.51
CA ILE A 108 0.07 -7.25 20.13
C ILE A 108 0.34 -7.39 18.63
N GLY A 109 -0.45 -6.69 17.80
CA GLY A 109 -0.37 -6.75 16.34
C GLY A 109 0.98 -6.31 15.81
N ALA A 110 1.49 -5.13 16.20
CA ALA A 110 2.78 -4.65 15.72
C ALA A 110 3.94 -5.54 16.14
N MET A 111 3.92 -6.08 17.37
CA MET A 111 4.93 -7.05 17.82
C MET A 111 4.84 -8.37 17.05
N PHE A 112 3.62 -8.85 16.76
CA PHE A 112 3.41 -10.07 15.97
C PHE A 112 3.91 -9.90 14.54
N VAL A 113 3.50 -8.85 13.83
CA VAL A 113 3.94 -8.57 12.45
C VAL A 113 5.45 -8.39 12.39
N ARG A 114 6.04 -7.65 13.33
CA ARG A 114 7.49 -7.48 13.43
C ARG A 114 8.23 -8.80 13.67
N SER A 115 7.72 -9.65 14.56
CA SER A 115 8.33 -10.95 14.83
C SER A 115 8.23 -11.88 13.63
N LEU A 116 7.13 -11.82 12.87
CA LEU A 116 6.92 -12.60 11.67
C LEU A 116 7.87 -12.17 10.55
N THR A 117 8.01 -10.87 10.30
CA THR A 117 8.93 -10.37 9.27
C THR A 117 10.38 -10.70 9.60
N LEU A 118 10.82 -10.52 10.85
CA LEU A 118 12.15 -10.92 11.29
C LEU A 118 12.38 -12.43 11.12
N TYR A 119 11.43 -13.26 11.55
CA TYR A 119 11.52 -14.71 11.41
C TYR A 119 11.63 -15.17 9.94
N LEU A 120 10.81 -14.60 9.05
CA LEU A 120 10.84 -14.93 7.62
C LEU A 120 12.12 -14.47 6.92
N VAL A 121 12.68 -13.33 7.34
CA VAL A 121 13.97 -12.83 6.85
C VAL A 121 15.12 -13.73 7.31
N GLU A 122 15.14 -14.09 8.60
CA GLU A 122 16.19 -14.96 9.16
C GLU A 122 16.19 -16.36 8.54
N LYS A 123 15.00 -16.91 8.23
CA LYS A 123 14.86 -18.26 7.67
C LYS A 123 15.13 -18.36 6.17
N GLY A 124 15.14 -17.25 5.44
CA GLY A 124 15.34 -17.26 3.98
C GLY A 124 14.27 -18.04 3.19
N THR A 125 13.17 -18.45 3.83
CA THR A 125 12.12 -19.34 3.28
C THR A 125 11.29 -18.70 2.18
N LEU A 126 11.46 -17.40 1.92
CA LEU A 126 10.77 -16.70 0.83
C LEU A 126 11.21 -17.21 -0.56
N ASN A 127 12.47 -17.62 -0.73
CA ASN A 127 12.98 -18.12 -2.00
C ASN A 127 12.60 -19.58 -2.31
N GLU A 128 12.10 -20.31 -1.32
CA GLU A 128 11.65 -21.71 -1.47
C GLU A 128 10.18 -21.79 -1.91
N LEU A 129 9.44 -20.66 -1.89
CA LEU A 129 8.01 -20.62 -2.15
C LEU A 129 7.67 -20.10 -3.56
N VAL A 130 7.89 -20.94 -4.57
CA VAL A 130 7.70 -20.65 -6.01
C VAL A 130 6.32 -20.04 -6.36
N TYR A 131 5.25 -20.49 -5.71
CA TYR A 131 3.88 -20.05 -6.04
C TYR A 131 3.39 -18.88 -5.19
N LEU A 132 4.14 -18.48 -4.16
CA LEU A 132 3.70 -17.40 -3.26
C LEU A 132 3.76 -16.04 -3.95
N GLU A 133 4.78 -15.78 -4.77
CA GLU A 133 4.92 -14.52 -5.51
C GLU A 133 3.74 -14.30 -6.46
N HIS A 134 3.37 -15.33 -7.23
CA HIS A 134 2.23 -15.28 -8.14
C HIS A 134 0.91 -15.11 -7.36
N GLY A 135 0.76 -15.82 -6.24
CA GLY A 135 -0.38 -15.68 -5.34
C GLY A 135 -0.59 -14.26 -4.84
N ALA A 136 0.49 -13.58 -4.44
CA ALA A 136 0.44 -12.20 -4.00
C ALA A 136 -0.06 -11.25 -5.11
N HIS A 137 0.41 -11.42 -6.35
CA HIS A 137 -0.07 -10.61 -7.48
C HIS A 137 -1.56 -10.84 -7.78
N TRP A 138 -2.03 -12.09 -7.73
CA TRP A 138 -3.46 -12.41 -7.88
C TRP A 138 -4.30 -11.83 -6.75
N ALA A 139 -3.79 -11.83 -5.52
CA ALA A 139 -4.47 -11.24 -4.37
C ALA A 139 -4.62 -9.72 -4.53
N ILE A 140 -3.55 -9.02 -4.93
CA ILE A 140 -3.57 -7.56 -5.18
C ILE A 140 -4.57 -7.22 -6.29
N LEU A 141 -4.55 -7.96 -7.41
CA LEU A 141 -5.49 -7.74 -8.51
C LEU A 141 -6.94 -7.95 -8.08
N THR A 142 -7.20 -9.02 -7.32
CA THR A 142 -8.54 -9.31 -6.79
C THR A 142 -9.02 -8.20 -5.85
N LEU A 143 -8.15 -7.75 -4.94
CA LEU A 143 -8.48 -6.68 -3.99
C LEU A 143 -8.76 -5.35 -4.72
N ALA A 144 -7.95 -5.01 -5.73
CA ALA A 144 -8.14 -3.82 -6.55
C ALA A 144 -9.50 -3.83 -7.27
N ILE A 145 -9.90 -4.97 -7.84
CA ILE A 145 -11.22 -5.12 -8.47
C ILE A 145 -12.34 -5.00 -7.44
N LEU A 146 -12.19 -5.60 -6.25
CA LEU A 146 -13.20 -5.53 -5.19
C LEU A 146 -13.39 -4.11 -4.65
N ILE A 147 -12.30 -3.35 -4.45
CA ILE A 147 -12.37 -1.95 -4.03
C ILE A 147 -12.97 -1.07 -5.14
N LEU A 148 -12.69 -1.38 -6.41
CA LEU A 148 -13.33 -0.66 -7.52
C LEU A 148 -14.83 -0.98 -7.60
N ALA A 149 -15.20 -2.26 -7.44
CA ALA A 149 -16.59 -2.70 -7.40
C ALA A 149 -17.33 -2.12 -6.18
N SER A 150 -16.64 -1.88 -5.07
CA SER A 150 -17.23 -1.35 -3.85
C SER A 150 -17.75 0.09 -3.99
N ILE A 151 -17.33 0.81 -5.03
CA ILE A 151 -17.87 2.14 -5.38
C ILE A 151 -19.36 2.06 -5.73
N ARG A 152 -19.81 0.93 -6.30
CA ARG A 152 -21.20 0.75 -6.74
C ARG A 152 -21.98 -0.21 -5.86
N TRP A 153 -21.34 -1.25 -5.36
CA TRP A 153 -21.96 -2.25 -4.49
C TRP A 153 -21.37 -2.18 -3.09
N GLU A 154 -22.20 -2.19 -2.05
CA GLU A 154 -21.69 -2.28 -0.68
C GLU A 154 -21.11 -3.67 -0.43
N ILE A 155 -19.79 -3.81 -0.62
CA ILE A 155 -19.05 -5.03 -0.31
C ILE A 155 -18.43 -4.83 1.07
N GLY A 156 -18.82 -5.68 2.03
CA GLY A 156 -18.27 -5.62 3.37
C GLY A 156 -16.76 -5.89 3.39
N GLU A 157 -16.02 -5.13 4.18
CA GLU A 157 -14.56 -5.24 4.33
C GLU A 157 -14.13 -6.66 4.71
N ALA A 158 -14.91 -7.35 5.55
CA ALA A 158 -14.66 -8.74 5.92
C ALA A 158 -14.65 -9.69 4.71
N VAL A 159 -15.54 -9.48 3.73
CA VAL A 159 -15.60 -10.31 2.50
C VAL A 159 -14.41 -10.01 1.62
N THR A 160 -14.08 -8.73 1.44
CA THR A 160 -12.94 -8.28 0.64
C THR A 160 -11.62 -8.81 1.21
N GLY A 161 -11.43 -8.70 2.53
CA GLY A 161 -10.26 -9.21 3.24
C GLY A 161 -10.17 -10.75 3.22
N LEU A 162 -11.28 -11.46 3.40
CA LEU A 162 -11.30 -12.93 3.34
C LEU A 162 -10.93 -13.45 1.95
N LEU A 163 -11.44 -12.84 0.88
CA LEU A 163 -11.11 -13.25 -0.49
C LEU A 163 -9.62 -13.05 -0.80
N GLY A 164 -9.06 -11.90 -0.44
CA GLY A 164 -7.62 -11.64 -0.59
C GLY A 164 -6.78 -12.63 0.23
N GLY A 165 -7.15 -12.83 1.51
CA GLY A 165 -6.48 -13.78 2.40
C GLY A 165 -6.56 -15.22 1.92
N LEU A 166 -7.70 -15.64 1.36
CA LEU A 166 -7.89 -16.98 0.81
C LEU A 166 -6.94 -17.25 -0.37
N ILE A 167 -6.77 -16.29 -1.27
CA ILE A 167 -5.82 -16.41 -2.39
C ILE A 167 -4.40 -16.61 -1.86
N ILE A 168 -3.98 -15.79 -0.88
CA ILE A 168 -2.64 -15.87 -0.29
C ILE A 168 -2.43 -17.22 0.41
N VAL A 169 -3.39 -17.66 1.23
CA VAL A 169 -3.32 -18.94 1.95
C VAL A 169 -3.29 -20.12 0.99
N LEU A 170 -4.12 -20.12 -0.06
CA LEU A 170 -4.10 -21.18 -1.07
C LEU A 170 -2.77 -21.23 -1.83
N SER A 171 -2.21 -20.07 -2.19
CA SER A 171 -0.90 -20.00 -2.82
C SER A 171 0.22 -20.48 -1.90
N PHE A 172 0.14 -20.16 -0.60
CA PHE A 172 1.08 -20.66 0.40
C PHE A 172 1.00 -22.19 0.57
N ILE A 173 -0.22 -22.75 0.69
CA ILE A 173 -0.44 -24.20 0.79
C ILE A 173 0.06 -24.91 -0.47
N SER A 174 -0.30 -24.40 -1.66
CA SER A 174 0.14 -24.95 -2.94
C SER A 174 1.66 -24.97 -3.04
N SER A 175 2.32 -23.89 -2.63
CA SER A 175 3.77 -23.80 -2.63
C SER A 175 4.43 -24.75 -1.62
N GLY A 176 3.85 -24.92 -0.43
CA GLY A 176 4.33 -25.86 0.57
C GLY A 176 4.12 -27.33 0.15
N LEU A 177 3.07 -27.63 -0.61
CA LEU A 177 2.86 -28.95 -1.19
C LEU A 177 3.91 -29.26 -2.26
N TYR A 178 4.16 -28.30 -3.16
CA TYR A 178 5.14 -28.43 -4.24
C TYR A 178 6.56 -28.68 -3.71
N ASN A 179 6.98 -27.92 -2.69
CA ASN A 179 8.29 -28.06 -2.02
C ASN A 179 8.43 -29.35 -1.19
N ARG A 180 7.34 -30.11 -0.99
CA ARG A 180 7.36 -31.43 -0.33
C ARG A 180 7.41 -32.59 -1.31
N THR A 181 6.97 -32.36 -2.55
CA THR A 181 6.95 -33.36 -3.63
C THR A 181 8.20 -33.36 -4.50
N HIS A 182 9.04 -32.33 -4.39
CA HIS A 182 10.34 -32.19 -5.05
C HIS A 182 11.43 -31.88 -4.03
#